data_AF-X0XRC0-F1
#
_entry.id   AF-X0XRC0-F1
#
_cell.length_a   1.000
_cell.length_b   1.000
_cell.length_c   1.000
_cell.angle_alpha   90.00
_cell.angle_beta   90.00
_cell.angle_gamma   90.00
#
_symmetry.space_group_name_H-M   'P 1'
#
loop_
_entity.id
_entity.type
_entity.pdbx_description
1 polymer ?
#
loop_
_entity_poly.entity_id
_entity_poly.type
_entity_poly.pdbx_seq_one_letter_code
_entity_poly.pdbx_strand_id
1 'polypeptide(L)'
;TVYVVDAVAGQTEYQTVQAAVDAANAAGGGTVYVRPGIYVEDLTLYDAVDIIAAVATPAGFETTITGVHTPPAAGAVSLRNLSLTSITDILNSAVAGTTTIVIIDCITDCATGYTFNLANWTGLIAFINSHSVGTQDGLADIGAGGADFLGLNSTLGIGTAQLGALGGNVRINNCNINCQMDWVGNAAGIIRASQVTETWLVSDNAACVMTDTLFINAASATFLNHTSTGNVTLSNVTISTDQDPDVITGTGTVIFGSVVFA
;
A
#
# COMPACT_ATOMS: atom_id res chain seq x y z
N THR A 1 -13.42 14.56 -19.21
CA THR A 1 -13.61 13.77 -20.45
C THR A 1 -13.44 12.30 -20.13
N VAL A 2 -14.11 11.39 -20.85
CA VAL A 2 -14.00 9.95 -20.65
C VAL A 2 -13.35 9.30 -21.87
N TYR A 3 -12.32 8.49 -21.64
CA TYR A 3 -11.58 7.73 -22.66
C TYR A 3 -11.83 6.25 -22.42
N VAL A 4 -12.39 5.55 -23.40
CA VAL A 4 -12.86 4.16 -23.21
C VAL A 4 -11.89 3.18 -23.87
N VAL A 5 -11.36 2.27 -23.07
CA VAL A 5 -10.44 1.21 -23.49
C VAL A 5 -11.18 -0.12 -23.60
N ASP A 6 -10.88 -0.90 -24.64
CA ASP A 6 -11.37 -2.27 -24.82
C ASP A 6 -10.26 -3.13 -25.40
N ALA A 7 -10.01 -4.30 -24.78
CA ALA A 7 -9.01 -5.24 -25.25
C ALA A 7 -9.33 -5.82 -26.64
N VAL A 8 -10.59 -5.75 -27.08
CA VAL A 8 -11.02 -6.23 -28.40
C VAL A 8 -10.90 -5.10 -29.43
N ALA A 9 -10.05 -5.32 -30.43
CA ALA A 9 -9.81 -4.37 -31.50
C ALA A 9 -11.11 -3.89 -32.18
N GLY A 10 -11.28 -2.57 -32.28
CA GLY A 10 -12.39 -1.92 -32.96
C GLY A 10 -13.69 -1.75 -32.15
N GLN A 11 -13.74 -2.18 -30.89
CA GLN A 11 -14.91 -1.97 -30.02
C GLN A 11 -14.98 -0.56 -29.40
N THR A 12 -13.85 0.11 -29.30
CA THR A 12 -13.70 1.48 -28.77
C THR A 12 -12.60 2.23 -29.54
N GLU A 13 -12.38 3.49 -29.17
CA GLU A 13 -11.32 4.34 -29.73
C GLU A 13 -9.91 3.87 -29.33
N TYR A 14 -9.75 3.30 -28.14
CA TYR A 14 -8.47 2.90 -27.57
C TYR A 14 -8.41 1.39 -27.32
N GLN A 15 -7.36 0.74 -27.81
CA GLN A 15 -7.12 -0.70 -27.58
C GLN A 15 -6.14 -0.97 -26.43
N THR A 16 -5.31 0.01 -26.07
CA THR A 16 -4.38 -0.06 -24.94
C THR A 16 -4.75 1.00 -23.91
N VAL A 17 -4.45 0.72 -22.65
CA VAL A 17 -4.68 1.65 -21.55
C VAL A 17 -3.73 2.84 -21.69
N GLN A 18 -2.46 2.64 -22.07
CA GLN A 18 -1.52 3.74 -22.26
C GLN A 18 -2.00 4.75 -23.31
N ALA A 19 -2.56 4.30 -24.44
CA ALA A 19 -3.02 5.22 -25.48
C ALA A 19 -4.17 6.13 -24.99
N ALA A 20 -5.06 5.60 -24.14
CA ALA A 20 -6.12 6.39 -23.52
C ALA A 20 -5.58 7.34 -22.44
N VAL A 21 -4.59 6.90 -21.67
CA VAL A 21 -3.88 7.73 -20.66
C VAL A 21 -3.17 8.90 -21.34
N ASP A 22 -2.48 8.66 -22.46
CA ASP A 22 -1.82 9.71 -23.26
C ASP A 22 -2.83 10.72 -23.81
N ALA A 23 -3.95 10.24 -24.33
CA ALA A 23 -5.01 11.11 -24.85
C ALA A 23 -5.69 11.94 -23.75
N ALA A 24 -5.89 11.36 -22.56
CA ALA A 24 -6.38 12.09 -21.40
C ALA A 24 -5.42 13.19 -20.96
N ASN A 25 -4.12 12.87 -20.85
CA ASN A 25 -3.09 13.84 -20.52
C ASN A 25 -3.01 14.98 -21.57
N ALA A 26 -3.06 14.66 -22.86
CA ALA A 26 -3.04 15.65 -23.94
C ALA A 26 -4.24 16.62 -23.88
N ALA A 27 -5.37 16.19 -23.30
CA ALA A 27 -6.54 17.03 -23.07
C ALA A 27 -6.50 17.80 -21.73
N GLY A 28 -5.41 17.69 -20.96
CA GLY A 28 -5.24 18.32 -19.65
C GLY A 28 -5.86 17.53 -18.48
N GLY A 29 -6.10 16.23 -18.67
CA GLY A 29 -6.65 15.32 -17.66
C GLY A 29 -7.95 14.64 -18.10
N GLY A 30 -8.44 13.72 -17.27
CA GLY A 30 -9.69 13.03 -17.53
C GLY A 30 -9.78 11.66 -16.88
N THR A 31 -10.83 10.93 -17.25
CA THR A 31 -11.08 9.57 -16.74
C THR A 31 -10.87 8.56 -17.86
N VAL A 32 -9.98 7.61 -17.64
CA VAL A 32 -9.79 6.44 -18.49
C VAL A 32 -10.66 5.32 -17.94
N TYR A 33 -11.72 4.97 -18.66
CA TYR A 33 -12.58 3.83 -18.35
C TYR A 33 -12.06 2.58 -19.08
N VAL A 34 -11.64 1.58 -18.31
CA VAL A 34 -11.11 0.32 -18.85
C VAL A 34 -12.18 -0.76 -18.77
N ARG A 35 -12.55 -1.33 -19.93
CA ARG A 35 -13.50 -2.44 -19.98
C ARG A 35 -12.89 -3.74 -19.47
N PRO A 36 -13.74 -4.73 -19.09
CA PRO A 36 -13.30 -6.08 -18.77
C PRO A 36 -12.29 -6.64 -19.77
N GLY A 37 -11.20 -7.23 -19.27
CA GLY A 37 -10.10 -7.74 -20.07
C GLY A 37 -8.78 -7.81 -19.31
N ILE A 38 -7.78 -8.44 -19.94
CA ILE A 38 -6.40 -8.48 -19.47
C ILE A 38 -5.57 -7.59 -20.38
N TYR A 39 -4.89 -6.63 -19.78
CA TYR A 39 -4.03 -5.66 -20.44
C TYR A 39 -2.61 -5.86 -19.93
N VAL A 40 -1.65 -6.12 -20.82
CA VAL A 40 -0.24 -6.35 -20.46
C VAL A 40 0.58 -5.18 -20.99
N GLU A 41 0.82 -4.21 -20.13
CA GLU A 41 1.52 -2.97 -20.46
C GLU A 41 2.05 -2.27 -19.21
N ASP A 42 3.24 -1.70 -19.33
CA ASP A 42 3.78 -0.76 -18.34
C ASP A 42 3.17 0.62 -18.61
N LEU A 43 2.65 1.26 -17.57
CA LEU A 43 1.94 2.53 -17.72
C LEU A 43 2.81 3.69 -17.26
N THR A 44 2.90 4.74 -18.07
CA THR A 44 3.35 6.06 -17.61
C THR A 44 2.12 6.88 -17.28
N LEU A 45 1.90 7.13 -16.00
CA LEU A 45 0.73 7.84 -15.50
C LEU A 45 0.99 9.36 -15.45
N TYR A 46 -0.08 10.14 -15.55
CA TYR A 46 -0.03 11.59 -15.60
C TYR A 46 -0.89 12.23 -14.51
N ASP A 47 -0.58 13.48 -14.17
CA ASP A 47 -1.42 14.30 -13.29
C ASP A 47 -2.83 14.45 -13.86
N ALA A 48 -3.81 14.50 -12.96
CA ALA A 48 -5.23 14.68 -13.26
C ALA A 48 -5.82 13.60 -14.21
N VAL A 49 -5.19 12.42 -14.27
CA VAL A 49 -5.73 11.25 -14.97
C VAL A 49 -6.19 10.21 -13.94
N ASP A 50 -7.48 9.91 -13.96
CA ASP A 50 -8.07 8.82 -13.18
C ASP A 50 -8.26 7.59 -14.04
N ILE A 51 -7.85 6.41 -13.56
CA ILE A 51 -8.14 5.13 -14.21
C ILE A 51 -9.19 4.40 -13.39
N ILE A 52 -10.29 4.02 -14.04
CA ILE A 52 -11.39 3.29 -13.42
C ILE A 52 -11.80 2.12 -14.32
N ALA A 53 -12.11 0.99 -13.73
CA ALA A 53 -12.73 -0.12 -14.45
C ALA A 53 -14.13 -0.45 -13.90
N ALA A 54 -14.77 -1.44 -14.51
CA ALA A 54 -16.05 -1.95 -14.04
C ALA A 54 -15.91 -2.48 -12.59
N VAL A 55 -16.93 -2.21 -11.76
CA VAL A 55 -16.96 -2.69 -10.38
C VAL A 55 -16.83 -4.21 -10.36
N ALA A 56 -16.04 -4.73 -9.42
CA ALA A 56 -15.88 -6.16 -9.23
C ALA A 56 -17.24 -6.87 -9.11
N THR A 57 -17.38 -8.00 -9.80
CA THR A 57 -18.55 -8.88 -9.64
C THR A 57 -18.24 -9.93 -8.58
N PRO A 58 -19.22 -10.76 -8.16
CA PRO A 58 -18.92 -11.89 -7.26
C PRO A 58 -17.85 -12.87 -7.80
N ALA A 59 -17.55 -12.81 -9.11
CA ALA A 59 -16.48 -13.58 -9.74
C ALA A 59 -15.08 -12.92 -9.63
N GLY A 60 -15.00 -11.70 -9.08
CA GLY A 60 -13.77 -10.92 -8.92
C GLY A 60 -13.72 -9.68 -9.82
N PHE A 61 -12.51 -9.14 -9.95
CA PHE A 61 -12.25 -8.04 -10.88
C PHE A 61 -12.26 -8.56 -12.32
N GLU A 62 -12.98 -7.87 -13.19
CA GLU A 62 -13.08 -8.24 -14.60
C GLU A 62 -11.98 -7.59 -15.45
N THR A 63 -11.26 -6.63 -14.87
CA THR A 63 -10.16 -5.90 -15.52
C THR A 63 -8.87 -6.11 -14.74
N THR A 64 -7.86 -6.64 -15.44
CA THR A 64 -6.50 -6.79 -14.93
C THR A 64 -5.54 -6.01 -15.80
N ILE A 65 -4.69 -5.20 -15.17
CA ILE A 65 -3.54 -4.57 -15.82
C ILE A 65 -2.29 -5.20 -15.24
N THR A 66 -1.47 -5.80 -16.10
CA THR A 66 -0.21 -6.45 -15.74
C THR A 66 0.96 -5.63 -16.25
N GLY A 67 1.81 -5.18 -15.32
CA GLY A 67 2.98 -4.36 -15.64
C GLY A 67 3.54 -3.66 -14.41
N VAL A 68 4.62 -2.91 -14.61
CA VAL A 68 5.21 -2.00 -13.63
C VAL A 68 4.88 -0.57 -14.06
N HIS A 69 4.11 0.16 -13.26
CA HIS A 69 3.63 1.48 -13.65
C HIS A 69 4.44 2.59 -13.00
N THR A 70 4.73 3.64 -13.77
CA THR A 70 5.44 4.84 -13.32
C THR A 70 4.41 5.93 -12.98
N PRO A 71 4.22 6.29 -11.70
CA PRO A 71 3.34 7.39 -11.32
C PRO A 71 3.94 8.76 -11.72
N PRO A 72 3.11 9.82 -11.90
CA PRO A 72 3.64 11.15 -12.22
C PRO A 72 4.46 11.69 -11.05
N ALA A 73 5.46 12.53 -11.29
CA ALA A 73 6.31 13.07 -10.22
C ALA A 73 5.62 14.13 -9.34
N ALA A 74 4.58 14.81 -9.86
CA ALA A 74 3.77 15.75 -9.10
C ALA A 74 2.29 15.66 -9.53
N GLY A 75 1.39 16.19 -8.69
CA GLY A 75 -0.04 16.26 -8.98
C GLY A 75 -0.84 15.17 -8.25
N ALA A 76 -1.84 14.61 -8.91
CA ALA A 76 -2.67 13.54 -8.37
C ALA A 76 -3.00 12.48 -9.45
N VAL A 77 -3.08 11.23 -9.02
CA VAL A 77 -3.53 10.09 -9.83
C VAL A 77 -4.39 9.16 -8.97
N SER A 78 -5.46 8.60 -9.54
CA SER A 78 -6.20 7.53 -8.87
C SER A 78 -6.44 6.32 -9.76
N LEU A 79 -6.38 5.13 -9.13
CA LEU A 79 -6.63 3.83 -9.75
C LEU A 79 -7.79 3.18 -8.99
N ARG A 80 -8.85 2.79 -9.70
CA ARG A 80 -10.09 2.32 -9.09
C ARG A 80 -10.69 1.08 -9.75
N ASN A 81 -11.26 0.20 -8.94
CA ASN A 81 -12.04 -0.94 -9.39
C ASN A 81 -11.29 -1.91 -10.31
N LEU A 82 -9.99 -2.14 -10.10
CA LEU A 82 -9.18 -2.96 -11.01
C LEU A 82 -8.20 -3.87 -10.26
N SER A 83 -7.71 -4.89 -10.95
CA SER A 83 -6.60 -5.72 -10.49
C SER A 83 -5.30 -5.20 -11.11
N LEU A 84 -4.30 -4.89 -10.30
CA LEU A 84 -2.94 -4.59 -10.72
C LEU A 84 -2.06 -5.79 -10.41
N THR A 85 -1.29 -6.25 -11.40
CA THR A 85 -0.45 -7.44 -11.24
C THR A 85 0.97 -7.17 -11.71
N SER A 86 1.96 -7.60 -10.93
CA SER A 86 3.38 -7.49 -11.28
C SER A 86 4.20 -8.60 -10.62
N ILE A 87 5.30 -8.98 -11.27
CA ILE A 87 6.29 -9.87 -10.66
C ILE A 87 7.10 -9.12 -9.61
N THR A 88 7.42 -7.85 -9.87
CA THR A 88 8.33 -7.06 -9.03
C THR A 88 7.59 -6.00 -8.21
N ASP A 89 7.13 -4.93 -8.86
CA ASP A 89 6.51 -3.80 -8.21
C ASP A 89 5.27 -3.37 -8.98
N ILE A 90 4.25 -2.85 -8.30
CA ILE A 90 3.05 -2.31 -8.97
C ILE A 90 3.31 -0.87 -9.43
N LEU A 91 3.62 0.03 -8.49
CA LEU A 91 4.05 1.39 -8.76
C LEU A 91 5.53 1.54 -8.42
N ASN A 92 6.35 1.95 -9.39
CA ASN A 92 7.79 2.09 -9.19
C ASN A 92 8.31 3.41 -9.79
N SER A 93 9.13 4.13 -9.03
CA SER A 93 9.90 5.26 -9.54
C SER A 93 11.12 5.54 -8.67
N ALA A 94 12.30 5.58 -9.30
CA ALA A 94 13.52 6.07 -8.66
C ALA A 94 13.56 7.60 -8.52
N VAL A 95 12.74 8.31 -9.30
CA VAL A 95 12.67 9.78 -9.28
C VAL A 95 11.85 10.23 -8.08
N ALA A 96 12.34 11.22 -7.35
CA ALA A 96 11.61 11.83 -6.25
C ALA A 96 10.27 12.43 -6.74
N GLY A 97 9.21 12.22 -5.95
CA GLY A 97 7.87 12.68 -6.31
C GLY A 97 7.06 13.18 -5.13
N THR A 98 6.09 14.05 -5.41
CA THR A 98 5.16 14.66 -4.45
C THR A 98 3.71 14.30 -4.75
N THR A 99 3.46 13.44 -5.74
CA THR A 99 2.12 13.11 -6.21
C THR A 99 1.27 12.50 -5.11
N THR A 100 0.00 12.87 -5.09
CA THR A 100 -1.04 12.14 -4.36
C THR A 100 -1.47 10.93 -5.17
N ILE A 101 -1.14 9.74 -4.70
CA ILE A 101 -1.54 8.47 -5.31
C ILE A 101 -2.67 7.88 -4.48
N VAL A 102 -3.78 7.54 -5.12
CA VAL A 102 -4.92 6.91 -4.44
C VAL A 102 -5.34 5.64 -5.17
N ILE A 103 -5.21 4.49 -4.51
CA ILE A 103 -5.71 3.20 -4.96
C ILE A 103 -6.98 2.87 -4.15
N ILE A 104 -8.10 2.66 -4.83
CA ILE A 104 -9.42 2.46 -4.20
C ILE A 104 -10.13 1.26 -4.81
N ASP A 105 -10.67 0.39 -3.95
CA ASP A 105 -11.45 -0.78 -4.40
C ASP A 105 -10.65 -1.60 -5.43
N CYS A 106 -9.37 -1.85 -5.17
CA CYS A 106 -8.48 -2.58 -6.08
C CYS A 106 -7.91 -3.84 -5.42
N ILE A 107 -7.43 -4.75 -6.27
CA ILE A 107 -6.53 -5.83 -5.86
C ILE A 107 -5.12 -5.54 -6.38
N THR A 108 -4.11 -5.75 -5.55
CA THR A 108 -2.70 -5.76 -5.97
C THR A 108 -2.13 -7.16 -5.81
N ASP A 109 -1.59 -7.71 -6.89
CA ASP A 109 -0.92 -9.00 -6.91
C ASP A 109 0.54 -8.79 -7.28
N CYS A 110 1.38 -8.71 -6.25
CA CYS A 110 2.81 -8.53 -6.37
C CYS A 110 3.52 -9.81 -5.90
N ALA A 111 4.20 -10.49 -6.83
CA ALA A 111 4.86 -11.76 -6.51
C ALA A 111 6.06 -11.56 -5.56
N THR A 112 6.91 -10.57 -5.87
CA THR A 112 8.12 -10.24 -5.10
C THR A 112 8.47 -8.76 -5.21
N GLY A 113 8.32 -7.96 -4.16
CA GLY A 113 8.69 -6.54 -4.17
C GLY A 113 7.63 -5.70 -3.46
N TYR A 114 7.19 -4.58 -4.05
CA TYR A 114 6.25 -3.67 -3.39
C TYR A 114 5.09 -3.25 -4.28
N THR A 115 3.90 -3.11 -3.70
CA THR A 115 2.82 -2.33 -4.31
C THR A 115 3.27 -0.88 -4.58
N PHE A 116 4.05 -0.27 -3.68
CA PHE A 116 4.58 1.09 -3.79
C PHE A 116 6.10 1.11 -3.59
N ASN A 117 6.88 0.97 -4.66
CA ASN A 117 8.34 1.14 -4.63
C ASN A 117 8.70 2.60 -4.97
N LEU A 118 8.62 3.48 -3.98
CA LEU A 118 8.64 4.94 -4.16
C LEU A 118 9.54 5.62 -3.10
N ALA A 119 10.74 5.07 -2.91
CA ALA A 119 11.60 5.36 -1.77
C ALA A 119 11.90 6.85 -1.54
N ASN A 120 11.94 7.69 -2.59
CA ASN A 120 12.29 9.12 -2.50
C ASN A 120 11.08 10.08 -2.50
N TRP A 121 9.89 9.59 -2.16
CA TRP A 121 8.65 10.36 -2.29
C TRP A 121 8.23 11.07 -1.00
N THR A 122 7.57 12.22 -1.14
CA THR A 122 7.06 13.06 -0.02
C THR A 122 5.56 13.40 -0.15
N GLY A 123 4.89 12.85 -1.16
CA GLY A 123 3.44 13.03 -1.37
C GLY A 123 2.56 12.23 -0.41
N LEU A 124 1.29 12.07 -0.75
CA LEU A 124 0.36 11.18 -0.06
C LEU A 124 0.17 9.90 -0.86
N ILE A 125 0.28 8.76 -0.20
CA ILE A 125 -0.04 7.45 -0.76
C ILE A 125 -1.21 6.86 0.05
N ALA A 126 -2.31 6.57 -0.64
CA ALA A 126 -3.52 6.05 -0.03
C ALA A 126 -3.95 4.71 -0.66
N PHE A 127 -4.22 3.72 0.19
CA PHE A 127 -4.64 2.37 -0.18
C PHE A 127 -5.93 2.01 0.57
N ILE A 128 -7.07 2.19 -0.10
CA ILE A 128 -8.39 2.26 0.53
C ILE A 128 -9.28 1.14 -0.02
N ASN A 129 -9.94 0.40 0.86
CA ASN A 129 -10.80 -0.73 0.51
C ASN A 129 -10.13 -1.69 -0.50
N SER A 130 -8.82 -1.86 -0.38
CA SER A 130 -8.00 -2.55 -1.38
C SER A 130 -7.26 -3.71 -0.74
N HIS A 131 -6.87 -4.70 -1.54
CA HIS A 131 -6.30 -5.93 -1.02
C HIS A 131 -5.03 -6.32 -1.76
N SER A 132 -3.90 -6.40 -1.05
CA SER A 132 -2.76 -7.19 -1.49
C SER A 132 -3.14 -8.69 -1.45
N VAL A 133 -2.91 -9.41 -2.55
CA VAL A 133 -3.16 -10.86 -2.69
C VAL A 133 -1.96 -11.65 -3.24
N GLY A 134 -0.83 -10.96 -3.47
CA GLY A 134 0.41 -11.59 -3.96
C GLY A 134 1.08 -12.50 -2.94
N THR A 135 2.32 -12.89 -3.22
CA THR A 135 3.06 -13.85 -2.37
C THR A 135 4.08 -13.21 -1.43
N GLN A 136 4.77 -12.16 -1.88
CA GLN A 136 5.83 -11.46 -1.14
C GLN A 136 5.79 -9.96 -1.46
N ASP A 137 4.69 -9.32 -1.08
CA ASP A 137 4.45 -7.89 -1.24
C ASP A 137 4.80 -7.18 0.08
N GLY A 138 5.92 -6.45 0.10
CA GLY A 138 6.31 -5.58 1.21
C GLY A 138 5.40 -4.36 1.37
N LEU A 139 4.36 -4.24 0.53
CA LEU A 139 3.42 -3.13 0.38
C LEU A 139 4.06 -1.83 -0.09
N ALA A 140 4.96 -1.25 0.70
CA ALA A 140 5.50 0.07 0.42
C ALA A 140 6.95 0.21 0.90
N ASP A 141 7.81 0.71 0.02
CA ASP A 141 9.11 1.29 0.33
C ASP A 141 9.06 2.80 0.05
N ILE A 142 8.71 3.56 1.08
CA ILE A 142 8.50 5.03 1.03
C ILE A 142 9.22 5.75 2.19
N GLY A 143 10.04 5.01 2.93
CA GLY A 143 10.62 5.44 4.21
C GLY A 143 11.60 6.60 4.08
N ALA A 144 12.51 6.53 3.10
CA ALA A 144 13.58 7.52 2.95
C ALA A 144 13.08 8.91 2.54
N GLY A 145 12.06 8.96 1.70
CA GLY A 145 11.43 10.19 1.23
C GLY A 145 10.48 10.79 2.26
N GLY A 146 9.83 9.96 3.07
CA GLY A 146 8.91 10.44 4.11
C GLY A 146 7.52 10.79 3.58
N ALA A 147 7.03 10.08 2.57
CA ALA A 147 5.65 10.23 2.09
C ALA A 147 4.66 9.86 3.19
N ASP A 148 3.54 10.60 3.23
CA ASP A 148 2.42 10.26 4.10
C ASP A 148 1.73 8.99 3.58
N PHE A 149 1.29 8.12 4.49
CA PHE A 149 0.62 6.87 4.14
C PHE A 149 -0.75 6.74 4.82
N LEU A 150 -1.76 6.39 4.03
CA LEU A 150 -3.13 6.16 4.48
C LEU A 150 -3.62 4.77 4.03
N GLY A 151 -3.72 3.82 4.98
CA GLY A 151 -4.38 2.53 4.77
C GLY A 151 -5.75 2.50 5.43
N LEU A 152 -6.82 2.20 4.70
CA LEU A 152 -8.19 2.14 5.25
C LEU A 152 -8.95 0.91 4.75
N ASN A 153 -9.47 0.09 5.66
CA ASN A 153 -10.31 -1.08 5.33
C ASN A 153 -9.64 -2.03 4.31
N SER A 154 -8.32 -2.22 4.42
CA SER A 154 -7.51 -2.87 3.39
C SER A 154 -6.73 -4.07 3.92
N THR A 155 -6.33 -4.96 3.02
CA THR A 155 -5.23 -5.91 3.30
C THR A 155 -3.92 -5.30 2.83
N LEU A 156 -2.98 -5.14 3.75
CA LEU A 156 -1.72 -4.41 3.56
C LEU A 156 -0.54 -5.38 3.49
N GLY A 157 0.00 -5.55 2.27
CA GLY A 157 1.14 -6.42 1.97
C GLY A 157 0.87 -7.88 2.27
N ILE A 158 1.81 -8.75 1.88
CA ILE A 158 1.80 -10.19 2.17
C ILE A 158 3.24 -10.69 2.29
N GLY A 159 3.51 -11.49 3.32
CA GLY A 159 4.74 -12.26 3.45
C GLY A 159 5.90 -11.46 4.05
N THR A 160 7.08 -12.09 4.10
CA THR A 160 8.20 -11.64 4.95
C THR A 160 9.51 -11.42 4.19
N ALA A 161 9.55 -11.68 2.88
CA ALA A 161 10.80 -11.50 2.12
C ALA A 161 11.18 -10.03 1.91
N GLN A 162 10.19 -9.12 1.90
CA GLN A 162 10.39 -7.70 1.73
C GLN A 162 9.92 -6.96 2.98
N LEU A 163 10.78 -6.10 3.50
CA LEU A 163 10.46 -5.23 4.63
C LEU A 163 9.83 -3.95 4.10
N GLY A 164 8.54 -3.74 4.37
CA GLY A 164 7.92 -2.45 4.10
C GLY A 164 8.55 -1.35 4.95
N ALA A 165 8.80 -0.18 4.38
CA ALA A 165 9.36 0.98 5.07
C ALA A 165 8.42 2.17 4.91
N LEU A 166 7.82 2.61 6.01
CA LEU A 166 6.89 3.74 6.04
C LEU A 166 7.55 4.96 6.69
N GLY A 167 7.47 6.09 5.99
CA GLY A 167 7.92 7.40 6.46
C GLY A 167 6.74 8.34 6.74
N GLY A 168 7.03 9.62 6.98
CA GLY A 168 5.99 10.67 7.03
C GLY A 168 4.93 10.50 8.12
N ASN A 169 3.72 10.99 7.87
CA ASN A 169 2.56 10.75 8.71
C ASN A 169 1.82 9.48 8.26
N VAL A 170 1.72 8.50 9.15
CA VAL A 170 1.13 7.20 8.84
C VAL A 170 -0.20 7.01 9.56
N ARG A 171 -1.23 6.63 8.82
CA ARG A 171 -2.54 6.28 9.37
C ARG A 171 -3.06 4.98 8.78
N ILE A 172 -3.20 3.97 9.61
CA ILE A 172 -3.70 2.65 9.22
C ILE A 172 -4.93 2.32 10.07
N ASN A 173 -6.11 2.28 9.46
CA ASN A 173 -7.35 1.99 10.17
C ASN A 173 -8.11 0.81 9.55
N ASN A 174 -8.58 -0.10 10.39
CA ASN A 174 -9.38 -1.26 9.98
C ASN A 174 -8.68 -2.13 8.93
N CYS A 175 -7.36 -2.28 9.03
CA CYS A 175 -6.60 -3.06 8.05
C CYS A 175 -6.19 -4.42 8.59
N ASN A 176 -5.95 -5.37 7.69
CA ASN A 176 -5.18 -6.56 7.99
C ASN A 176 -3.77 -6.40 7.43
N ILE A 177 -2.77 -6.35 8.29
CA ILE A 177 -1.36 -6.18 7.94
C ILE A 177 -0.70 -7.56 7.92
N ASN A 178 -0.36 -8.03 6.72
CA ASN A 178 0.19 -9.37 6.50
C ASN A 178 1.63 -9.37 5.99
N CYS A 179 2.33 -8.25 6.08
CA CYS A 179 3.77 -8.15 5.82
C CYS A 179 4.52 -7.54 6.99
N GLN A 180 5.83 -7.76 7.01
CA GLN A 180 6.72 -7.05 7.92
C GLN A 180 6.81 -5.57 7.54
N MET A 181 6.67 -4.67 8.50
CA MET A 181 6.75 -3.22 8.27
C MET A 181 7.61 -2.52 9.32
N ASP A 182 8.40 -1.55 8.88
CA ASP A 182 9.22 -0.66 9.69
C ASP A 182 8.75 0.79 9.54
N TRP A 183 8.56 1.47 10.66
CA TRP A 183 8.43 2.93 10.69
C TRP A 183 9.79 3.54 10.93
N VAL A 184 10.28 4.27 9.93
CA VAL A 184 11.66 4.74 9.85
C VAL A 184 11.77 6.27 9.91
N GLY A 185 12.98 6.79 10.08
CA GLY A 185 13.25 8.23 10.08
C GLY A 185 12.49 8.98 11.17
N ASN A 186 11.65 9.93 10.77
CA ASN A 186 10.77 10.69 11.68
C ASN A 186 9.30 10.31 11.51
N ALA A 187 9.01 9.08 11.05
CA ALA A 187 7.64 8.62 10.84
C ALA A 187 6.83 8.78 12.13
N ALA A 188 5.61 9.29 12.02
CA ALA A 188 4.71 9.45 13.15
C ALA A 188 3.29 9.06 12.74
N GLY A 189 2.52 8.46 13.64
CA GLY A 189 1.23 7.98 13.19
C GLY A 189 0.43 7.12 14.15
N ILE A 190 -0.63 6.56 13.60
CA ILE A 190 -1.54 5.65 14.32
C ILE A 190 -1.90 4.42 13.51
N ILE A 191 -1.92 3.27 14.18
CA ILE A 191 -2.59 2.05 13.74
C ILE A 191 -3.81 1.87 14.63
N ARG A 192 -5.00 1.72 14.04
CA ARG A 192 -6.24 1.58 14.78
C ARG A 192 -7.16 0.49 14.25
N ALA A 193 -7.77 -0.28 15.16
CA ALA A 193 -8.81 -1.25 14.81
C ALA A 193 -8.34 -2.25 13.75
N SER A 194 -7.04 -2.54 13.74
CA SER A 194 -6.37 -3.35 12.72
C SER A 194 -5.92 -4.68 13.31
N GLN A 195 -5.61 -5.60 12.42
CA GLN A 195 -4.91 -6.83 12.73
C GLN A 195 -3.51 -6.77 12.14
N VAL A 196 -2.52 -7.27 12.86
CA VAL A 196 -1.14 -7.40 12.38
C VAL A 196 -0.68 -8.83 12.63
N THR A 197 -0.24 -9.51 11.57
CA THR A 197 0.17 -10.92 11.65
C THR A 197 1.67 -11.12 11.60
N GLU A 198 2.42 -10.09 11.26
CA GLU A 198 3.87 -10.12 11.10
C GLU A 198 4.58 -9.19 12.09
N THR A 199 5.91 -9.25 12.09
CA THR A 199 6.73 -8.40 12.96
C THR A 199 6.57 -6.93 12.56
N TRP A 200 6.40 -6.07 13.56
CA TRP A 200 6.39 -4.64 13.41
C TRP A 200 7.68 -4.03 13.94
N LEU A 201 8.33 -3.20 13.15
CA LEU A 201 9.53 -2.46 13.54
C LEU A 201 9.23 -0.98 13.68
N VAL A 202 9.89 -0.35 14.65
CA VAL A 202 9.91 1.10 14.81
C VAL A 202 11.34 1.50 15.09
N SER A 203 11.95 2.22 14.16
CA SER A 203 13.38 2.55 14.15
C SER A 203 13.65 4.07 14.09
N ASP A 204 14.92 4.45 14.16
CA ASP A 204 15.39 5.84 14.12
C ASP A 204 14.77 6.76 15.19
N ASN A 205 13.92 7.71 14.78
CA ASN A 205 13.19 8.63 15.64
C ASN A 205 11.66 8.49 15.47
N ALA A 206 11.20 7.40 14.83
CA ALA A 206 9.80 7.19 14.56
C ALA A 206 8.97 6.98 15.83
N ALA A 207 7.73 7.46 15.83
CA ALA A 207 6.81 7.34 16.94
C ALA A 207 5.50 6.70 16.48
N CYS A 208 4.96 5.77 17.27
CA CYS A 208 3.77 5.02 16.87
C CYS A 208 2.74 4.94 17.99
N VAL A 209 1.47 5.10 17.64
CA VAL A 209 0.35 4.77 18.52
C VAL A 209 -0.40 3.60 17.91
N MET A 210 -0.53 2.50 18.64
CA MET A 210 -1.34 1.35 18.26
C MET A 210 -2.53 1.26 19.21
N THR A 211 -3.74 1.27 18.65
CA THR A 211 -4.94 1.20 19.47
C THR A 211 -6.03 0.31 18.91
N ASP A 212 -6.77 -0.35 19.78
CA ASP A 212 -7.80 -1.32 19.38
C ASP A 212 -7.24 -2.36 18.39
N THR A 213 -5.96 -2.72 18.51
CA THR A 213 -5.22 -3.54 17.53
C THR A 213 -5.02 -4.95 18.06
N LEU A 214 -5.21 -5.94 17.18
CA LEU A 214 -4.96 -7.34 17.45
C LEU A 214 -3.66 -7.79 16.77
N PHE A 215 -2.71 -8.26 17.55
CA PHE A 215 -1.53 -8.95 17.05
C PHE A 215 -1.80 -10.45 17.07
N ILE A 216 -1.70 -11.10 15.91
CA ILE A 216 -1.79 -12.55 15.79
C ILE A 216 -0.47 -13.05 15.23
N ASN A 217 0.46 -13.36 16.11
CA ASN A 217 1.78 -13.79 15.67
C ASN A 217 1.87 -15.32 15.75
N ALA A 218 1.56 -15.99 14.64
CA ALA A 218 1.59 -17.45 14.54
C ALA A 218 2.97 -18.02 14.16
N ALA A 219 3.93 -17.18 13.77
CA ALA A 219 5.18 -17.65 13.16
C ALA A 219 6.47 -16.88 13.57
N SER A 220 6.37 -15.66 14.08
CA SER A 220 7.52 -14.87 14.56
C SER A 220 7.61 -14.87 16.09
N ALA A 221 8.83 -14.97 16.63
CA ALA A 221 9.08 -14.85 18.07
C ALA A 221 8.95 -13.40 18.58
N THR A 222 9.07 -12.40 17.70
CA THR A 222 9.02 -10.99 18.06
C THR A 222 7.84 -10.33 17.37
N PHE A 223 6.92 -9.75 18.13
CA PHE A 223 5.84 -8.93 17.58
C PHE A 223 6.36 -7.51 17.28
N LEU A 224 6.93 -6.84 18.27
CA LEU A 224 7.42 -5.47 18.15
C LEU A 224 8.93 -5.43 18.37
N ASN A 225 9.66 -4.89 17.41
CA ASN A 225 11.07 -4.53 17.58
C ASN A 225 11.20 -3.00 17.56
N HIS A 226 11.46 -2.41 18.72
CA HIS A 226 11.48 -0.97 18.91
C HIS A 226 12.90 -0.47 19.22
N THR A 227 13.60 0.03 18.21
CA THR A 227 14.94 0.64 18.33
C THR A 227 14.93 2.16 18.21
N SER A 228 13.77 2.75 17.95
CA SER A 228 13.58 4.21 17.85
C SER A 228 13.79 4.96 19.18
N THR A 229 14.14 6.24 19.05
CA THR A 229 14.12 7.22 20.15
C THR A 229 12.74 7.84 20.39
N GLY A 230 11.82 7.72 19.42
CA GLY A 230 10.41 8.06 19.55
C GLY A 230 9.68 7.08 20.46
N ASN A 231 8.51 7.46 20.95
CA ASN A 231 7.71 6.60 21.81
C ASN A 231 6.79 5.70 20.99
N VAL A 232 6.63 4.45 21.42
CA VAL A 232 5.56 3.56 20.96
C VAL A 232 4.52 3.45 22.07
N THR A 233 3.25 3.73 21.78
CA THR A 233 2.15 3.61 22.72
C THR A 233 1.22 2.49 22.31
N LEU A 234 0.96 1.54 23.20
CA LEU A 234 0.03 0.42 22.99
C LEU A 234 -1.20 0.61 23.89
N SER A 235 -2.41 0.73 23.33
CA SER A 235 -3.63 0.99 24.11
C SER A 235 -4.85 0.23 23.57
N ASN A 236 -5.47 -0.61 24.40
CA ASN A 236 -6.48 -1.58 23.99
C ASN A 236 -5.92 -2.55 22.94
N VAL A 237 -4.74 -3.07 23.21
CA VAL A 237 -4.06 -4.01 22.33
C VAL A 237 -4.21 -5.43 22.89
N THR A 238 -4.49 -6.38 22.01
CA THR A 238 -4.39 -7.81 22.33
C THR A 238 -3.21 -8.39 21.56
N ILE A 239 -2.29 -9.04 22.26
CA ILE A 239 -1.20 -9.82 21.68
C ILE A 239 -1.54 -11.28 21.88
N SER A 240 -1.95 -11.94 20.80
CA SER A 240 -2.23 -13.37 20.80
C SER A 240 -1.02 -14.12 20.25
N THR A 241 -0.42 -14.95 21.08
CA THR A 241 0.81 -15.68 20.74
C THR A 241 0.91 -16.97 21.55
N ASP A 242 1.39 -18.03 20.92
CA ASP A 242 1.72 -19.30 21.57
C ASP A 242 3.19 -19.38 22.03
N GLN A 243 3.96 -18.30 21.83
CA GLN A 243 5.40 -18.22 22.11
C GLN A 243 5.73 -17.51 23.43
N ASP A 244 6.93 -17.80 23.95
CA ASP A 244 7.57 -17.29 25.18
C ASP A 244 7.88 -15.76 25.13
N PRO A 245 8.30 -15.10 26.24
CA PRO A 245 7.94 -13.70 26.58
C PRO A 245 8.58 -12.56 25.77
N ASP A 246 9.47 -12.82 24.81
CA ASP A 246 10.22 -11.78 24.08
C ASP A 246 9.45 -11.19 22.89
N VAL A 247 8.14 -11.03 23.06
CA VAL A 247 7.23 -10.51 22.03
C VAL A 247 7.43 -9.02 21.76
N ILE A 248 8.08 -8.30 22.68
CA ILE A 248 8.49 -6.90 22.50
C ILE A 248 9.98 -6.81 22.80
N THR A 249 10.76 -6.33 21.85
CA THR A 249 12.23 -6.23 21.92
C THR A 249 12.72 -4.82 21.55
N GLY A 250 14.01 -4.58 21.74
CA GLY A 250 14.67 -3.32 21.39
C GLY A 250 14.95 -2.42 22.61
N THR A 251 15.43 -1.21 22.35
CA THR A 251 15.89 -0.25 23.37
C THR A 251 15.01 0.99 23.50
N GLY A 252 14.02 1.14 22.61
CA GLY A 252 13.10 2.28 22.60
C GLY A 252 12.09 2.23 23.75
N THR A 253 11.42 3.36 24.00
CA THR A 253 10.43 3.46 25.08
C THR A 253 9.04 3.00 24.61
N VAL A 254 8.54 1.92 25.21
CA VAL A 254 7.16 1.46 25.01
C VAL A 254 6.28 1.89 26.19
N ILE A 255 5.19 2.59 25.89
CA ILE A 255 4.20 3.05 26.86
C ILE A 255 2.99 2.12 26.78
N PHE A 256 2.72 1.40 27.86
CA PHE A 256 1.59 0.49 27.97
C PHE A 256 0.37 1.21 28.57
N GLY A 257 -0.71 1.23 27.79
CA GLY A 257 -2.08 1.46 28.27
C GLY A 257 -2.72 0.12 28.68
N SER A 258 -3.86 -0.21 28.06
CA SER A 258 -4.45 -1.55 28.22
C SER A 258 -3.85 -2.53 27.21
N VAL A 259 -3.10 -3.53 27.69
CA VAL A 259 -2.56 -4.61 26.85
C VAL A 259 -2.91 -5.96 27.45
N VAL A 260 -3.44 -6.86 26.62
CA VAL A 260 -3.75 -8.25 26.98
C VAL A 260 -2.81 -9.16 26.23
N PHE A 261 -2.16 -10.08 26.95
CA PHE A 261 -1.41 -11.19 26.38
C PHE A 261 -2.31 -12.43 26.50
N ALA A 262 -2.67 -13.04 25.36
CA ALA A 262 -3.68 -14.10 25.26
C ALA A 262 -3.14 -15.34 24.56
#